data_AF-A0A8S4AVL5-F1
#
_entry.id   AF-A0A8S4AVL5-F1
#
_cell.length_a   1.000
_cell.length_b   1.000
_cell.length_c   1.000
_cell.angle_alpha   90.00
_cell.angle_beta   90.00
_cell.angle_gamma   90.00
#
_symmetry.space_group_name_H-M   'P 1'
#
loop_
_entity.id
_entity.type
_entity.pdbx_description
1 polymer ?
#
loop_
_entity_poly.entity_id
_entity_poly.type
_entity_poly.pdbx_seq_one_letter_code
_entity_poly.pdbx_strand_id
1 'polypeptide(L)'
;MLRKLQSATMMYLTALVGFLLVLTTEARVGNSSQLEFCTETEECLLFDLMCETDKYEVRHYGSVKWVSTDINSYAMEFAAPRAFMRLFKYIKGENEGGKKIQMTSPVLVKIPEKKFWERGAFTMSFLLPSEHQMNPPKPANDDVYIKEMPEMNVYVMSYGGWMSGMADGSKSKELASALDSVNAKYTKGFHCAAGYNSPMTMFNRHNEVWYAVEGDPVCPSN
;
A
#
# COMPACT_ATOMS: atom_id res chain seq x y z
N MET A 1 -39.31 2.09 72.22
CA MET A 1 -38.25 1.08 72.46
C MET A 1 -38.18 0.17 71.24
N LEU A 2 -36.96 -0.21 70.80
CA LEU A 2 -36.62 -1.23 69.77
C LEU A 2 -37.26 -1.06 68.36
N ARG A 3 -36.52 -0.84 67.27
CA ARG A 3 -35.44 -1.62 66.58
C ARG A 3 -35.95 -2.71 65.61
N LYS A 4 -35.55 -2.56 64.33
CA LYS A 4 -35.41 -3.50 63.17
C LYS A 4 -36.28 -3.05 61.98
N LEU A 5 -35.80 -2.54 60.85
CA LEU A 5 -34.56 -2.73 60.05
C LEU A 5 -34.53 -4.05 59.25
N GLN A 6 -35.04 -3.97 58.01
CA GLN A 6 -34.73 -4.77 56.80
C GLN A 6 -35.30 -3.94 55.62
N SER A 7 -34.51 -3.44 54.65
CA SER A 7 -33.75 -4.15 53.59
C SER A 7 -34.70 -4.82 52.59
N ALA A 8 -34.66 -4.64 51.26
CA ALA A 8 -33.84 -3.80 50.35
C ALA A 8 -34.74 -3.37 49.14
N THR A 9 -34.33 -2.70 48.06
CA THR A 9 -33.03 -2.32 47.48
C THR A 9 -33.16 -0.99 46.73
N MET A 10 -32.12 -0.15 46.67
CA MET A 10 -32.09 1.02 45.77
C MET A 10 -31.45 0.64 44.43
N MET A 11 -32.26 0.55 43.37
CA MET A 11 -31.80 0.24 42.02
C MET A 11 -31.03 1.42 41.41
N TYR A 12 -29.71 1.39 41.50
CA TYR A 12 -28.84 2.22 40.67
C TYR A 12 -28.85 1.66 39.24
N LEU A 13 -29.64 2.26 38.34
CA LEU A 13 -29.39 2.14 36.90
C LEU A 13 -28.15 2.96 36.55
N THR A 14 -26.97 2.34 36.63
CA THR A 14 -25.81 2.85 35.89
C THR A 14 -26.03 2.59 34.42
N ALA A 15 -26.49 3.61 33.70
CA ALA A 15 -26.56 3.59 32.25
C ALA A 15 -25.15 3.49 31.67
N LEU A 16 -24.72 2.26 31.40
CA LEU A 16 -23.55 1.97 30.57
C LEU A 16 -23.85 2.49 29.16
N VAL A 17 -23.47 3.74 28.91
CA VAL A 17 -23.29 4.25 27.55
C VAL A 17 -22.11 3.48 26.98
N GLY A 18 -22.41 2.33 26.38
CA GLY A 18 -21.47 1.59 25.58
C GLY A 18 -21.08 2.46 24.40
N PHE A 19 -19.97 3.18 24.54
CA PHE A 19 -19.32 3.85 23.43
C PHE A 19 -18.79 2.74 22.53
N LEU A 20 -19.64 2.28 21.61
CA LEU A 20 -19.23 1.38 20.56
C LEU A 20 -18.31 2.19 19.67
N LEU A 21 -17.02 2.17 20.01
CA LEU A 21 -15.95 2.57 19.11
C LEU A 21 -16.04 1.61 17.92
N VAL A 22 -16.84 2.01 16.93
CA VAL A 22 -16.63 1.58 15.56
C VAL A 22 -15.23 2.07 15.25
N LEU A 23 -14.26 1.17 15.39
CA LEU A 23 -12.93 1.33 14.83
C LEU A 23 -13.14 1.33 13.32
N THR A 24 -13.50 2.49 12.78
CA THR A 24 -13.31 2.77 11.37
C THR A 24 -11.83 2.52 11.13
N THR A 25 -11.53 1.47 10.37
CA THR A 25 -10.19 1.14 9.89
C THR A 25 -9.80 2.19 8.87
N GLU A 26 -9.58 3.42 9.36
CA GLU A 26 -9.16 4.54 8.53
C GLU A 26 -7.86 4.15 7.84
N ALA A 27 -7.92 4.28 6.52
CA ALA A 27 -6.84 4.07 5.59
C ALA A 27 -5.52 4.64 6.11
N ARG A 28 -4.65 3.76 6.62
CA ARG A 28 -3.48 4.17 7.39
C ARG A 28 -2.32 4.62 6.50
N VAL A 29 -2.49 5.76 5.84
CA VAL A 29 -1.35 6.64 5.57
C VAL A 29 -1.00 7.29 6.91
N GLY A 30 0.17 6.94 7.46
CA GLY A 30 0.53 7.33 8.80
C GLY A 30 2.03 7.33 9.05
N ASN A 31 2.42 7.66 10.29
CA ASN A 31 3.81 7.91 10.64
C ASN A 31 4.72 6.73 10.31
N SER A 32 5.79 7.02 9.57
CA SER A 32 6.73 6.04 9.04
C SER A 32 7.48 5.22 10.10
N SER A 33 7.65 5.76 11.32
CA SER A 33 8.27 5.07 12.46
C SER A 33 7.59 3.76 12.90
N GLN A 34 6.39 3.47 12.37
CA GLN A 34 5.70 2.20 12.61
C GLN A 34 6.24 1.03 11.75
N LEU A 35 7.06 1.32 10.73
CA LEU A 35 7.64 0.32 9.82
C LEU A 35 9.16 0.52 9.71
N GLU A 36 9.95 -0.46 10.17
CA GLU A 36 11.42 -0.34 10.24
C GLU A 36 12.10 -0.07 8.89
N PHE A 37 11.50 -0.54 7.79
CA PHE A 37 12.00 -0.33 6.42
C PHE A 37 11.58 1.02 5.82
N CYS A 38 10.70 1.78 6.46
CA CYS A 38 10.14 3.02 5.94
C CYS A 38 10.81 4.24 6.56
N THR A 39 12.04 4.54 6.12
CA THR A 39 12.93 5.49 6.83
C THR A 39 13.18 6.82 6.12
N GLU A 40 12.73 6.97 4.87
CA GLU A 40 13.05 8.14 4.03
C GLU A 40 11.89 9.13 3.82
N THR A 41 10.70 8.82 4.34
CA THR A 41 9.52 9.70 4.29
C THR A 41 8.88 9.82 5.67
N GLU A 42 8.16 10.92 5.94
CA GLU A 42 7.47 11.14 7.22
C GLU A 42 6.23 10.25 7.35
N GLU A 43 5.57 9.97 6.23
CA GLU A 43 4.40 9.09 6.15
C GLU A 43 4.63 7.90 5.22
N CYS A 44 3.98 6.79 5.56
CA CYS A 44 4.02 5.53 4.82
C CYS A 44 2.65 4.87 4.76
N LEU A 45 2.45 3.98 3.79
CA LEU A 45 1.31 3.08 3.74
C LEU A 45 1.48 1.96 4.78
N LEU A 46 0.76 2.09 5.88
CA LEU A 46 0.67 1.09 6.93
C LEU A 46 -0.38 0.03 6.59
N PHE A 47 -0.29 -1.11 7.25
CA PHE A 47 -1.15 -2.28 7.02
C PHE A 47 -1.40 -3.00 8.34
N ASP A 48 -2.41 -3.87 8.33
CA ASP A 48 -2.56 -4.90 9.35
C ASP A 48 -1.96 -6.21 8.81
N LEU A 49 -0.93 -6.76 9.49
CA LEU A 49 -0.31 -8.03 9.13
C LEU A 49 -1.27 -9.18 9.50
N MET A 50 -1.72 -9.94 8.50
CA MET A 50 -2.64 -11.07 8.71
C MET A 50 -1.89 -12.35 9.09
N CYS A 51 -0.77 -12.62 8.40
CA CYS A 51 0.14 -13.72 8.70
C CYS A 51 1.47 -13.54 7.96
N GLU A 52 2.49 -14.30 8.41
CA GLU A 52 3.82 -14.35 7.82
C GLU A 52 4.27 -15.81 7.68
N THR A 53 4.99 -16.09 6.60
CA THR A 53 5.63 -17.38 6.31
C THR A 53 7.07 -17.13 5.88
N ASP A 54 7.91 -18.17 5.87
CA ASP A 54 9.29 -18.11 5.36
C ASP A 54 9.43 -17.63 3.89
N LYS A 55 8.30 -17.48 3.16
CA LYS A 55 8.27 -17.11 1.74
C LYS A 55 7.54 -15.81 1.44
N TYR A 56 6.51 -15.47 2.21
CA TYR A 56 5.67 -14.30 1.98
C TYR A 56 4.89 -13.86 3.22
N GLU A 57 4.55 -12.59 3.26
CA GLU A 57 3.57 -12.00 4.18
C GLU A 57 2.19 -11.88 3.51
N VAL A 58 1.14 -11.89 4.31
CA VAL A 58 -0.22 -11.45 3.90
C VAL A 58 -0.55 -10.19 4.68
N ARG A 59 -0.79 -9.09 3.96
CA ARG A 59 -1.09 -7.78 4.53
C ARG A 59 -2.47 -7.30 4.10
N HIS A 60 -3.23 -6.75 5.03
CA HIS A 60 -4.47 -6.02 4.75
C HIS A 60 -4.19 -4.52 4.63
N TYR A 61 -4.56 -3.93 3.51
CA TYR A 61 -4.49 -2.48 3.24
C TYR A 61 -5.90 -1.91 3.12
N GLY A 62 -6.18 -0.80 3.81
CA GLY A 62 -7.42 -0.04 3.66
C GLY A 62 -7.48 0.83 2.39
N SER A 63 -8.65 1.37 2.05
CA SER A 63 -8.85 2.16 0.81
C SER A 63 -8.07 3.47 0.83
N VAL A 64 -7.11 3.66 -0.08
CA VAL A 64 -6.24 4.85 -0.16
C VAL A 64 -6.24 5.48 -1.54
N LYS A 65 -6.17 6.81 -1.59
CA LYS A 65 -5.94 7.59 -2.81
C LYS A 65 -4.45 7.71 -3.12
N TRP A 66 -4.15 7.55 -4.40
CA TRP A 66 -2.85 7.69 -5.03
C TRP A 66 -2.95 8.73 -6.14
N VAL A 67 -1.81 9.30 -6.53
CA VAL A 67 -1.68 9.95 -7.83
C VAL A 67 -0.91 9.02 -8.77
N SER A 68 -1.50 8.73 -9.92
CA SER A 68 -1.07 7.68 -10.84
C SER A 68 -0.84 8.23 -12.25
N THR A 69 0.00 7.53 -13.02
CA THR A 69 0.21 7.80 -14.43
C THR A 69 0.67 6.56 -15.19
N ASP A 70 0.24 6.43 -16.45
CA ASP A 70 0.56 5.30 -17.31
C ASP A 70 1.64 5.65 -18.34
N ILE A 71 2.57 4.72 -18.55
CA ILE A 71 3.59 4.79 -19.59
C ILE A 71 3.62 3.47 -20.38
N ASN A 72 3.20 3.52 -21.64
CA ASN A 72 3.30 2.38 -22.54
C ASN A 72 4.77 2.16 -22.99
N SER A 73 5.36 1.01 -22.65
CA SER A 73 6.81 0.74 -22.77
C SER A 73 7.13 -0.73 -23.02
N TYR A 74 8.34 -1.04 -23.49
CA TYR A 74 8.86 -2.40 -23.57
C TYR A 74 9.40 -2.91 -22.22
N ALA A 75 9.90 -2.02 -21.36
CA ALA A 75 10.50 -2.37 -20.08
C ALA A 75 10.28 -1.29 -19.02
N MET A 76 10.41 -1.67 -17.75
CA MET A 76 10.22 -0.78 -16.59
C MET A 76 11.30 0.31 -16.57
N GLU A 77 12.52 -0.02 -16.93
CA GLU A 77 13.69 0.87 -16.97
C GLU A 77 13.45 2.10 -17.86
N PHE A 78 12.68 1.94 -18.94
CA PHE A 78 12.28 3.05 -19.82
C PHE A 78 10.97 3.73 -19.38
N ALA A 79 10.16 3.09 -18.53
CA ALA A 79 8.87 3.61 -18.08
C ALA A 79 9.00 4.43 -16.79
N ALA A 80 9.62 3.85 -15.77
CA ALA A 80 9.67 4.37 -14.41
C ALA A 80 10.30 5.77 -14.32
N PRO A 81 11.42 6.13 -14.99
CA PRO A 81 11.96 7.48 -14.92
C PRO A 81 11.02 8.55 -15.50
N ARG A 82 10.29 8.22 -16.57
CA ARG A 82 9.31 9.13 -17.20
C ARG A 82 8.07 9.29 -16.32
N ALA A 83 7.55 8.19 -15.78
CA ALA A 83 6.42 8.19 -14.87
C ALA A 83 6.75 8.95 -13.58
N PHE A 84 7.90 8.67 -12.97
CA PHE A 84 8.39 9.34 -11.77
C PHE A 84 8.50 10.84 -11.98
N MET A 85 9.15 11.30 -13.06
CA MET A 85 9.28 12.73 -13.31
C MET A 85 7.93 13.43 -13.54
N ARG A 86 6.94 12.74 -14.13
CA ARG A 86 5.59 13.28 -14.32
C ARG A 86 4.86 13.44 -12.97
N LEU A 87 4.88 12.42 -12.11
CA LEU A 87 4.31 12.47 -10.76
C LEU A 87 5.07 13.42 -9.83
N PHE A 88 6.40 13.52 -10.00
CA PHE A 88 7.24 14.45 -9.24
C PHE A 88 6.87 15.91 -9.52
N LYS A 89 6.56 16.26 -10.77
CA LYS A 89 6.05 17.61 -11.10
C LYS A 89 4.70 17.88 -10.44
N TYR A 90 3.79 16.91 -10.43
CA TYR A 90 2.52 17.03 -9.72
C TYR A 90 2.73 17.39 -8.24
N ILE A 91 3.56 16.63 -7.49
CA ILE A 91 3.81 16.94 -6.07
C ILE A 91 4.65 18.22 -5.85
N LYS A 92 5.33 18.75 -6.88
CA LYS A 92 6.03 20.04 -6.82
C LYS A 92 5.19 21.25 -7.23
N GLY A 93 3.94 21.06 -7.66
CA GLY A 93 3.01 22.14 -7.96
C GLY A 93 2.37 22.12 -9.36
N GLU A 94 2.54 21.07 -10.17
CA GLU A 94 1.79 20.88 -11.43
C GLU A 94 0.37 20.35 -11.14
N ASN A 95 -0.36 21.08 -10.30
CA ASN A 95 -1.69 20.77 -9.80
C ASN A 95 -2.49 22.06 -9.50
N GLU A 96 -3.79 21.90 -9.27
CA GLU A 96 -4.70 22.99 -8.93
C GLU A 96 -4.29 23.74 -7.66
N GLY A 97 -4.02 25.03 -7.81
CA GLY A 97 -3.53 25.91 -6.73
C GLY A 97 -2.03 25.85 -6.50
N GLY A 98 -1.25 25.12 -7.31
CA GLY A 98 0.21 25.10 -7.22
C GLY A 98 0.75 24.49 -5.92
N LYS A 99 -0.02 23.58 -5.30
CA LYS A 99 0.26 23.03 -3.97
C LYS A 99 1.49 22.12 -4.00
N LYS A 100 2.35 22.26 -3.00
CA LYS A 100 3.48 21.35 -2.79
C LYS A 100 3.02 20.23 -1.87
N ILE A 101 3.22 19.00 -2.31
CA ILE A 101 2.79 17.77 -1.64
C ILE A 101 4.05 17.05 -1.16
N GLN A 102 4.03 16.54 0.07
CA GLN A 102 5.15 15.76 0.60
C GLN A 102 5.22 14.38 -0.06
N MET A 103 6.44 13.87 -0.22
CA MET A 103 6.66 12.50 -0.69
C MET A 103 6.33 11.52 0.43
N THR A 104 5.66 10.42 0.09
CA THR A 104 5.36 9.31 1.00
C THR A 104 5.78 7.99 0.35
N SER A 105 5.80 6.90 1.13
CA SER A 105 6.28 5.58 0.68
C SER A 105 5.22 4.49 0.86
N PRO A 106 5.20 3.44 0.04
CA PRO A 106 6.07 3.21 -1.13
C PRO A 106 5.61 3.97 -2.38
N VAL A 107 6.51 4.06 -3.36
CA VAL A 107 6.11 4.22 -4.77
C VAL A 107 5.74 2.85 -5.32
N LEU A 108 4.55 2.74 -5.92
CA LEU A 108 4.12 1.51 -6.61
C LEU A 108 4.34 1.59 -8.11
N VAL A 109 4.76 0.49 -8.72
CA VAL A 109 4.78 0.30 -10.18
C VAL A 109 4.02 -0.97 -10.53
N LYS A 110 2.86 -0.82 -11.17
CA LYS A 110 2.12 -1.93 -11.79
C LYS A 110 2.86 -2.38 -13.04
N ILE A 111 3.31 -3.62 -13.06
CA ILE A 111 4.08 -4.22 -14.14
C ILE A 111 3.19 -5.23 -14.86
N PRO A 112 2.85 -5.00 -16.15
CA PRO A 112 2.00 -5.91 -16.90
C PRO A 112 2.76 -7.20 -17.25
N GLU A 113 2.09 -8.34 -17.12
CA GLU A 113 2.56 -9.60 -17.67
C GLU A 113 2.43 -9.55 -19.19
N LYS A 114 3.57 -9.63 -19.89
CA LYS A 114 3.66 -9.49 -21.35
C LYS A 114 4.91 -10.18 -21.88
N LYS A 115 5.00 -10.39 -23.19
CA LYS A 115 6.23 -10.88 -23.81
C LYS A 115 7.27 -9.75 -23.90
N PHE A 116 8.55 -10.12 -24.00
CA PHE A 116 9.64 -9.13 -24.01
C PHE A 116 9.53 -8.15 -25.18
N TRP A 117 9.14 -8.63 -26.36
CA TRP A 117 8.96 -7.84 -27.59
C TRP A 117 7.63 -7.08 -27.68
N GLU A 118 6.73 -7.21 -26.71
CA GLU A 118 5.46 -6.49 -26.66
C GLU A 118 5.61 -5.21 -25.82
N ARG A 119 4.86 -4.17 -26.15
CA ARG A 119 4.72 -3.01 -25.25
C ARG A 119 3.55 -3.24 -24.29
N GLY A 120 3.67 -2.78 -23.06
CA GLY A 120 2.60 -2.79 -22.07
C GLY A 120 2.53 -1.48 -21.30
N ALA A 121 1.36 -1.19 -20.73
CA ALA A 121 1.16 -0.04 -19.86
C ALA A 121 1.74 -0.32 -18.47
N PHE A 122 2.79 0.40 -18.10
CA PHE A 122 3.31 0.45 -16.73
C PHE A 122 2.64 1.61 -16.00
N THR A 123 1.92 1.34 -14.91
CA THR A 123 1.30 2.38 -14.08
C THR A 123 2.20 2.67 -12.90
N MET A 124 2.77 3.87 -12.79
CA MET A 124 3.37 4.30 -11.53
C MET A 124 2.33 5.00 -10.68
N SER A 125 2.39 4.83 -9.36
CA SER A 125 1.54 5.50 -8.39
C SER A 125 2.36 6.00 -7.20
N PHE A 126 2.20 7.27 -6.84
CA PHE A 126 2.69 7.83 -5.58
C PHE A 126 1.54 7.85 -4.58
N LEU A 127 1.79 7.37 -3.37
CA LEU A 127 0.85 7.48 -2.27
C LEU A 127 0.66 8.97 -1.93
N LEU A 128 -0.57 9.37 -1.65
CA LEU A 128 -0.86 10.73 -1.21
C LEU A 128 -0.76 10.80 0.32
N PRO A 129 -0.15 11.85 0.89
CA PRO A 129 -0.10 12.04 2.34
C PRO A 129 -1.50 12.13 2.95
N SER A 130 -1.62 11.89 4.25
CA SER A 130 -2.90 11.89 4.98
C SER A 130 -3.71 13.17 4.75
N GLU A 131 -3.04 14.32 4.71
CA GLU A 131 -3.60 15.66 4.38
C GLU A 131 -4.38 15.68 3.05
N HIS A 132 -4.04 14.83 2.09
CA HIS A 132 -4.62 14.82 0.74
C HIS A 132 -5.44 13.57 0.42
N GLN A 133 -5.61 12.65 1.38
CA GLN A 133 -6.46 11.47 1.19
C GLN A 133 -7.94 11.83 0.94
N MET A 134 -8.45 12.88 1.60
CA MET A 134 -9.83 13.32 1.40
C MET A 134 -10.03 14.13 0.12
N ASN A 135 -9.29 15.24 -0.03
CA ASN A 135 -9.45 16.21 -1.13
C ASN A 135 -8.11 16.48 -1.84
N PRO A 136 -7.64 15.55 -2.70
CA PRO A 136 -6.37 15.69 -3.39
C PRO A 136 -6.43 16.79 -4.46
N PRO A 137 -5.38 17.62 -4.63
CA PRO A 137 -5.35 18.65 -5.66
C PRO A 137 -5.51 18.05 -7.05
N LYS A 138 -6.38 18.61 -7.89
CA LYS A 138 -6.59 18.12 -9.25
C LYS A 138 -5.28 18.26 -10.06
N PRO A 139 -4.79 17.21 -10.75
CA PRO A 139 -3.63 17.34 -11.63
C PRO A 139 -3.87 18.35 -12.75
N ALA A 140 -2.82 19.11 -13.12
CA ALA A 140 -2.86 20.02 -14.27
C ALA A 140 -2.45 19.34 -15.60
N ASN A 141 -2.09 18.05 -15.54
CA ASN A 141 -1.58 17.26 -16.64
C ASN A 141 -2.56 16.10 -16.91
N ASP A 142 -3.11 16.01 -18.11
CA ASP A 142 -4.16 15.03 -18.44
C ASP A 142 -3.68 13.56 -18.41
N ASP A 143 -2.36 13.32 -18.49
CA ASP A 143 -1.78 11.97 -18.30
C ASP A 143 -1.64 11.59 -16.81
N VAL A 144 -2.00 12.46 -15.87
CA VAL A 144 -1.92 12.24 -14.42
C VAL A 144 -3.33 12.25 -13.83
N TYR A 145 -3.65 11.21 -13.07
CA TYR A 145 -4.98 11.04 -12.48
C TYR A 145 -4.89 10.64 -11.01
N ILE A 146 -5.91 11.02 -10.25
CA ILE A 146 -6.12 10.51 -8.90
C ILE A 146 -6.77 9.14 -9.02
N LYS A 147 -6.24 8.15 -8.31
CA LYS A 147 -6.75 6.79 -8.27
C LYS A 147 -7.03 6.40 -6.83
N GLU A 148 -8.28 6.08 -6.52
CA GLU A 148 -8.60 5.35 -5.31
C GLU A 148 -8.30 3.86 -5.53
N MET A 149 -7.45 3.28 -4.68
CA MET A 149 -7.30 1.84 -4.56
C MET A 149 -8.18 1.40 -3.39
N PRO A 150 -9.19 0.53 -3.61
CA PRO A 150 -10.05 0.05 -2.54
C PRO A 150 -9.24 -0.79 -1.54
N GLU A 151 -9.87 -1.12 -0.41
CA GLU A 151 -9.29 -2.08 0.52
C GLU A 151 -8.97 -3.41 -0.17
N MET A 152 -7.83 -4.01 0.19
CA MET A 152 -7.33 -5.23 -0.43
C MET A 152 -6.41 -6.00 0.50
N ASN A 153 -6.47 -7.32 0.39
CA ASN A 153 -5.44 -8.20 0.93
C ASN A 153 -4.36 -8.41 -0.13
N VAL A 154 -3.09 -8.41 0.27
CA VAL A 154 -1.94 -8.48 -0.62
C VAL A 154 -0.95 -9.52 -0.12
N TYR A 155 -0.50 -10.38 -1.01
CA TYR A 155 0.67 -11.24 -0.83
C TYR A 155 1.94 -10.45 -1.13
N VAL A 156 2.88 -10.44 -0.20
CA VAL A 156 4.10 -9.62 -0.28
C VAL A 156 5.36 -10.47 -0.12
N MET A 157 6.34 -10.25 -1.00
CA MET A 157 7.70 -10.77 -0.87
C MET A 157 8.71 -9.62 -0.92
N SER A 158 9.44 -9.44 0.19
CA SER A 158 10.47 -8.42 0.36
C SER A 158 11.82 -8.82 -0.25
N TYR A 159 12.56 -7.86 -0.80
CA TYR A 159 13.90 -8.07 -1.35
C TYR A 159 14.79 -6.82 -1.35
N GLY A 160 16.08 -7.04 -1.12
CA GLY A 160 17.09 -5.99 -1.10
C GLY A 160 17.60 -5.55 -2.48
N GLY A 161 18.32 -4.43 -2.50
CA GLY A 161 19.03 -3.94 -3.69
C GLY A 161 18.18 -3.06 -4.61
N TRP A 162 18.50 -3.06 -5.91
CA TRP A 162 17.83 -2.18 -6.88
C TRP A 162 16.57 -2.82 -7.46
N MET A 163 15.47 -2.06 -7.46
CA MET A 163 14.26 -2.37 -8.22
C MET A 163 14.52 -2.24 -9.73
N SER A 164 15.16 -3.26 -10.30
CA SER A 164 15.27 -3.50 -11.74
C SER A 164 14.24 -4.55 -12.16
N GLY A 165 13.78 -4.52 -13.40
CA GLY A 165 12.82 -5.49 -13.93
C GLY A 165 13.35 -6.92 -13.94
N MET A 166 14.67 -7.12 -13.86
CA MET A 166 15.29 -8.44 -13.66
C MET A 166 15.15 -8.94 -12.22
N ALA A 167 15.50 -8.11 -11.23
CA ALA A 167 15.41 -8.49 -9.81
C ALA A 167 13.95 -8.65 -9.36
N ASP A 168 13.12 -7.65 -9.68
CA ASP A 168 11.67 -7.66 -9.47
C ASP A 168 11.01 -8.85 -10.20
N GLY A 169 11.28 -9.04 -11.49
CA GLY A 169 10.72 -10.15 -12.26
C GLY A 169 11.17 -11.54 -11.81
N SER A 170 12.32 -11.65 -11.13
CA SER A 170 12.74 -12.89 -10.46
C SER A 170 11.93 -13.12 -9.19
N LYS A 171 11.78 -12.10 -8.34
CA LYS A 171 11.03 -12.20 -7.07
C LYS A 171 9.53 -12.36 -7.28
N SER A 172 8.98 -11.76 -8.34
CA SER A 172 7.62 -11.98 -8.82
C SER A 172 7.35 -13.46 -9.13
N LYS A 173 8.26 -14.13 -9.85
CA LYS A 173 8.15 -15.58 -10.13
C LYS A 173 8.34 -16.45 -8.90
N GLU A 174 9.21 -16.06 -7.98
CA GLU A 174 9.45 -16.75 -6.72
C GLU A 174 8.20 -16.72 -5.83
N LEU A 175 7.59 -15.53 -5.67
CA LEU A 175 6.32 -15.35 -4.97
C LEU A 175 5.18 -16.10 -5.67
N ALA A 176 5.01 -15.94 -6.98
CA ALA A 176 4.00 -16.69 -7.75
C ALA A 176 4.11 -18.21 -7.55
N SER A 177 5.34 -18.75 -7.57
CA SER A 177 5.60 -20.18 -7.32
C SER A 177 5.27 -20.59 -5.88
N ALA A 178 5.56 -19.73 -4.89
CA ALA A 178 5.20 -19.98 -3.50
C ALA A 178 3.67 -20.03 -3.30
N LEU A 179 2.95 -19.08 -3.90
CA LEU A 179 1.49 -19.00 -3.86
C LEU A 179 0.82 -20.18 -4.58
N ASP A 180 1.27 -20.50 -5.80
CA ASP A 180 0.76 -21.63 -6.57
C ASP A 180 0.99 -22.96 -5.80
N SER A 181 2.10 -23.10 -5.07
CA SER A 181 2.40 -24.31 -4.27
C SER A 181 1.45 -24.57 -3.09
N VAL A 182 0.72 -23.55 -2.63
CA VAL A 182 -0.31 -23.66 -1.58
C VAL A 182 -1.73 -23.47 -2.12
N ASN A 183 -1.91 -23.48 -3.45
CA ASN A 183 -3.16 -23.18 -4.15
C ASN A 183 -3.78 -21.81 -3.80
N ALA A 184 -2.94 -20.82 -3.43
CA ALA A 184 -3.37 -19.46 -3.19
C ALA A 184 -3.87 -18.81 -4.49
N LYS A 185 -4.95 -18.04 -4.37
CA LYS A 185 -5.55 -17.30 -5.49
C LYS A 185 -5.14 -15.84 -5.44
N TYR A 186 -4.73 -15.32 -6.59
CA TYR A 186 -4.25 -13.96 -6.72
C TYR A 186 -4.44 -13.45 -8.14
N THR A 187 -4.58 -12.13 -8.27
CA THR A 187 -4.80 -11.44 -9.54
C THR A 187 -3.66 -11.74 -10.52
N LYS A 188 -3.98 -12.32 -11.67
CA LYS A 188 -3.03 -12.66 -12.75
C LYS A 188 -2.92 -11.51 -13.78
N GLY A 189 -1.94 -11.59 -14.68
CA GLY A 189 -1.75 -10.62 -15.77
C GLY A 189 -0.99 -9.34 -15.40
N PHE A 190 -0.71 -9.11 -14.12
CA PHE A 190 0.24 -8.11 -13.63
C PHE A 190 0.67 -8.42 -12.19
N HIS A 191 1.76 -7.81 -11.76
CA HIS A 191 2.13 -7.66 -10.34
C HIS A 191 2.43 -6.19 -10.04
N CYS A 192 2.63 -5.84 -8.77
CA CYS A 192 3.10 -4.52 -8.38
C CYS A 192 4.49 -4.63 -7.73
N ALA A 193 5.41 -3.76 -8.13
CA ALA A 193 6.66 -3.52 -7.42
C ALA A 193 6.45 -2.35 -6.45
N ALA A 194 6.90 -2.48 -5.20
CA ALA A 194 6.81 -1.43 -4.17
C ALA A 194 8.22 -0.99 -3.74
N GLY A 195 8.51 0.31 -3.85
CA GLY A 195 9.83 0.89 -3.59
C GLY A 195 9.79 1.94 -2.49
N TYR A 196 10.58 1.74 -1.44
CA TYR A 196 10.55 2.57 -0.24
C TYR A 196 11.71 3.59 -0.15
N ASN A 197 12.76 3.39 -0.94
CA ASN A 197 13.97 4.22 -0.88
C ASN A 197 14.17 5.08 -2.13
N SER A 198 14.61 6.32 -1.92
CA SER A 198 15.03 7.29 -2.93
C SER A 198 15.96 6.66 -3.99
N PRO A 199 15.91 7.10 -5.25
CA PRO A 199 16.87 6.68 -6.28
C PRO A 199 18.35 6.93 -5.92
N MET A 200 18.63 7.79 -4.94
CA MET A 200 19.98 8.09 -4.46
C MET A 200 20.50 7.12 -3.37
N THR A 201 19.62 6.30 -2.77
CA THR A 201 19.99 5.39 -1.68
C THR A 201 20.71 4.16 -2.22
N MET A 202 21.98 4.00 -1.84
CA MET A 202 22.89 2.99 -2.41
C MET A 202 22.88 1.64 -1.69
N PHE A 203 22.57 1.62 -0.39
CA PHE A 203 22.66 0.43 0.48
C PHE A 203 21.40 0.26 1.31
N ASN A 204 21.18 -0.95 1.84
CA ASN A 204 20.05 -1.31 2.70
C ASN A 204 18.67 -0.90 2.14
N ARG A 205 18.53 -0.97 0.81
CA ARG A 205 17.27 -0.70 0.11
C ARG A 205 16.26 -1.80 0.41
N HIS A 206 15.02 -1.42 0.70
CA HIS A 206 13.86 -2.29 0.82
C HIS A 206 12.95 -2.09 -0.40
N ASN A 207 12.65 -3.17 -1.10
CA ASN A 207 11.67 -3.22 -2.18
C ASN A 207 10.84 -4.49 -1.99
N GLU A 208 9.65 -4.53 -2.56
CA GLU A 208 8.75 -5.67 -2.41
C GLU A 208 8.04 -5.97 -3.73
N VAL A 209 7.68 -7.25 -3.93
CA VAL A 209 6.75 -7.66 -4.98
C VAL A 209 5.41 -8.03 -4.36
N TRP A 210 4.34 -7.50 -4.95
CA TRP A 210 2.97 -7.60 -4.47
C TRP A 210 2.07 -8.29 -5.50
N TYR A 211 1.26 -9.23 -5.03
CA TYR A 211 0.10 -9.75 -5.74
C TYR A 211 -1.17 -9.54 -4.90
N ALA A 212 -2.19 -8.92 -5.49
CA ALA A 212 -3.49 -8.77 -4.84
C ALA A 212 -4.19 -10.14 -4.73
N VAL A 213 -4.64 -10.48 -3.52
CA VAL A 213 -5.38 -11.72 -3.21
C VAL A 213 -6.70 -11.75 -4.00
N GLU A 214 -7.10 -12.93 -4.47
CA GLU A 214 -8.40 -13.14 -5.13
C GLU A 214 -9.26 -14.12 -4.33
N GLY A 215 -10.19 -13.60 -3.53
CA GLY A 215 -10.95 -14.38 -2.54
C GLY A 215 -10.27 -14.40 -1.18
N ASP A 216 -10.29 -15.55 -0.50
CA ASP A 216 -9.74 -15.69 0.85
C ASP A 216 -8.20 -15.83 0.83
N PRO A 217 -7.46 -15.08 1.67
CA PRO A 217 -6.02 -15.22 1.77
C PRO A 217 -5.62 -16.54 2.45
N VAL A 218 -4.76 -17.30 1.78
CA VAL A 218 -4.09 -18.47 2.34
C VAL A 218 -3.00 -18.05 3.32
N CYS A 219 -3.26 -18.28 4.61
CA CYS A 219 -2.30 -18.23 5.71
C CYS A 219 -2.02 -19.66 6.20
N PRO A 220 -0.95 -20.33 5.73
CA PRO A 220 -0.55 -21.64 6.23
C PRO A 220 -0.21 -21.56 7.72
N SER A 221 -0.59 -22.58 8.48
CA SER A 221 0.01 -22.81 9.79
C SER A 221 1.42 -23.37 9.58
N ASN A 222 2.43 -22.70 10.11
CA ASN A 222 3.81 -23.21 10.18
C ASN A 222 3.92 -24.38 11.17
#